data_AF-A0A5R8LT63-F1
#
_entry.id   AF-A0A5R8LT63-F1
#
_cell.length_a   1.000
_cell.length_b   1.000
_cell.length_c   1.000
_cell.angle_alpha   90.00
_cell.angle_beta   90.00
_cell.angle_gamma   90.00
#
_symmetry.space_group_name_H-M   'P 1'
#
loop_
_entity.id
_entity.type
_entity.pdbx_description
1 polymer ?
#
loop_
_entity_poly.entity_id
_entity_poly.type
_entity_poly.pdbx_seq_one_letter_code
_entity_poly.pdbx_strand_id
1 'polypeptide(L)'
;MKKEPIKSPVLVYPTIFTEFNDEDGHYFTVTSPNIKGMVTEGTTREEAATEAVDAIATMLDGEPYPPVQDPSNWSLAANQSIVYITIDMAQLK
;
A
#
# COMPACT_ATOMS: atom_id res chain seq x y z
N MET A 1 -6.07 -21.16 31.15
CA MET A 1 -6.19 -19.76 30.69
C MET A 1 -6.39 -19.77 29.19
N LYS A 2 -7.52 -19.26 28.68
CA LYS A 2 -7.67 -18.96 27.25
C LYS A 2 -6.94 -17.64 27.03
N LYS A 3 -5.93 -17.61 26.16
CA LYS A 3 -5.32 -16.34 25.74
C LYS A 3 -6.40 -15.52 25.04
N GLU A 4 -6.59 -14.27 25.43
CA GLU A 4 -7.40 -13.34 24.64
C GLU A 4 -6.82 -13.30 23.23
N PRO A 5 -7.66 -13.32 22.17
CA PRO A 5 -7.16 -13.16 20.82
C PRO A 5 -6.50 -11.79 20.73
N ILE A 6 -5.22 -11.76 20.36
CA ILE A 6 -4.52 -10.52 20.04
C ILE A 6 -5.30 -9.90 18.88
N LYS A 7 -5.91 -8.74 19.11
CA LYS A 7 -6.56 -7.96 18.06
C LYS A 7 -5.46 -7.57 17.07
N SER A 8 -5.52 -8.08 15.84
CA SER A 8 -4.54 -7.68 14.82
C SER A 8 -4.66 -6.17 14.58
N PRO A 9 -3.55 -5.46 14.35
CA PRO A 9 -3.57 -4.01 14.23
C PRO A 9 -4.15 -3.56 12.88
N VAL A 10 -4.73 -2.37 12.89
CA VAL A 10 -5.00 -1.59 11.67
C VAL A 10 -3.74 -0.78 11.35
N LEU A 11 -3.20 -0.96 10.15
CA LEU A 11 -2.01 -0.27 9.66
C LEU A 11 -2.43 0.79 8.63
N VAL A 12 -1.65 1.87 8.55
CA VAL A 12 -1.83 2.92 7.53
C VAL A 12 -0.46 3.28 6.96
N TYR A 13 -0.28 3.09 5.66
CA TYR A 13 0.95 3.45 4.96
C TYR A 13 0.68 4.47 3.85
N PRO A 14 1.48 5.55 3.75
CA PRO A 14 1.51 6.36 2.55
C PRO A 14 2.17 5.57 1.42
N THR A 15 1.49 5.51 0.29
CA THR A 15 1.99 4.92 -0.95
C THR A 15 2.04 5.99 -2.04
N ILE A 16 2.83 5.74 -3.07
CA ILE A 16 2.99 6.61 -4.23
C ILE A 16 2.30 5.94 -5.40
N PHE A 17 1.20 6.54 -5.84
CA PHE A 17 0.54 6.19 -7.09
C PHE A 17 1.20 6.96 -8.22
N THR A 18 1.56 6.27 -9.30
CA THR A 18 2.06 6.86 -10.53
C THR A 18 1.09 6.54 -11.66
N GLU A 19 0.55 7.57 -12.31
CA GLU A 19 -0.39 7.43 -13.43
C GLU A 19 0.37 7.35 -14.76
N PHE A 20 0.02 6.37 -15.58
CA PHE A 20 0.60 6.14 -16.90
C PHE A 20 -0.48 6.22 -17.98
N ASN A 21 -0.10 6.81 -19.10
CA ASN A 21 -0.91 6.93 -20.30
C ASN A 21 0.03 6.73 -21.49
N ASP A 22 0.29 5.49 -21.86
CA ASP A 22 1.30 5.10 -22.87
C ASP A 22 0.76 4.04 -23.86
N GLU A 23 1.65 3.33 -24.56
CA GLU A 23 1.28 2.30 -25.55
C GLU A 23 0.50 1.12 -24.95
N ASP A 24 0.64 0.88 -23.64
CA ASP A 24 -0.08 -0.18 -22.90
C ASP A 24 -1.43 0.31 -22.34
N GLY A 25 -1.76 1.59 -22.52
CA GLY A 25 -3.03 2.20 -22.16
C GLY A 25 -2.98 3.10 -20.92
N HIS A 26 -4.11 3.22 -20.23
CA HIS A 26 -4.24 3.99 -18.99
C HIS A 26 -4.21 3.04 -17.79
N TYR A 27 -3.24 3.25 -16.90
CA TYR A 27 -3.06 2.43 -15.70
C TYR A 27 -2.34 3.22 -14.60
N PHE A 28 -2.31 2.63 -13.41
CA PHE A 28 -1.64 3.16 -12.24
C PHE A 28 -0.71 2.11 -11.68
N THR A 29 0.51 2.50 -11.29
CA THR A 29 1.36 1.67 -10.42
C THR A 29 1.40 2.27 -9.02
N VAL A 30 1.58 1.40 -8.02
CA VAL A 30 1.66 1.78 -6.61
C VAL A 30 2.95 1.23 -6.02
N THR A 31 3.70 2.11 -5.36
CA THR A 31 4.92 1.74 -4.63
C THR A 31 4.90 2.28 -3.21
N SER A 32 5.72 1.71 -2.33
CA SER A 32 5.88 2.20 -0.96
C SER A 32 7.35 2.38 -0.58
N PRO A 33 7.78 3.59 -0.19
CA PRO A 33 9.09 3.79 0.44
C PRO A 33 9.27 3.04 1.77
N ASN A 34 8.16 2.65 2.42
CA ASN A 34 8.18 1.91 3.69
C ASN A 34 8.33 0.41 3.50
N ILE A 35 7.78 -0.14 2.42
CA ILE A 35 7.71 -1.58 2.16
C ILE A 35 8.59 -1.87 0.94
N LYS A 36 9.87 -2.15 1.19
CA LYS A 36 10.87 -2.35 0.15
C LYS A 36 10.47 -3.47 -0.80
N GLY A 37 10.40 -3.16 -2.10
CA GLY A 37 10.05 -4.11 -3.15
C GLY A 37 8.55 -4.20 -3.43
N MET A 38 7.71 -3.46 -2.69
CA MET A 38 6.28 -3.37 -3.00
C MET A 38 6.08 -2.59 -4.30
N VAL A 39 5.52 -3.29 -5.28
CA VAL A 39 5.01 -2.75 -6.53
C VAL A 39 3.73 -3.50 -6.84
N THR A 40 2.66 -2.79 -7.15
CA THR A 40 1.45 -3.35 -7.73
C THR A 40 0.85 -2.37 -8.74
N GLU A 41 -0.20 -2.76 -9.44
CA GLU A 41 -0.82 -1.97 -10.48
C GLU A 41 -2.33 -2.15 -10.53
N GLY A 42 -3.00 -1.28 -11.28
CA GLY A 42 -4.41 -1.39 -11.61
C GLY A 42 -4.78 -0.48 -12.76
N THR A 43 -5.78 -0.85 -13.53
CA THR A 43 -6.30 -0.05 -14.66
C THR A 43 -7.12 1.15 -14.19
N THR A 44 -7.58 1.12 -12.93
CA THR A 44 -8.21 2.26 -12.27
C THR A 44 -7.52 2.57 -10.94
N ARG A 45 -7.72 3.79 -10.44
CA ARG A 45 -7.21 4.20 -9.12
C ARG A 45 -7.77 3.35 -7.97
N GLU A 46 -9.02 2.89 -8.09
CA GLU A 46 -9.68 2.03 -7.09
C GLU A 46 -9.07 0.62 -7.10
N GLU A 47 -8.87 0.05 -8.29
CA GLU A 47 -8.23 -1.25 -8.46
C GLU A 47 -6.80 -1.22 -7.90
N ALA A 48 -6.00 -0.23 -8.30
CA ALA A 48 -4.64 -0.06 -7.79
C ALA A 48 -4.59 0.11 -6.26
N ALA A 49 -5.60 0.74 -5.64
CA ALA A 49 -5.71 0.83 -4.19
C ALA A 49 -6.08 -0.52 -3.54
N THR A 50 -6.95 -1.29 -4.17
CA THR A 50 -7.34 -2.63 -3.71
C THR A 50 -6.14 -3.58 -3.76
N GLU A 51 -5.45 -3.61 -4.89
CA GLU A 51 -4.23 -4.39 -5.08
C GLU A 51 -3.11 -3.95 -4.11
N ALA A 52 -3.06 -2.65 -3.76
CA ALA A 52 -2.12 -2.17 -2.75
C ALA A 52 -2.45 -2.67 -1.33
N VAL A 53 -3.73 -2.82 -0.99
CA VAL A 53 -4.12 -3.46 0.29
C VAL A 53 -3.60 -4.89 0.33
N ASP A 54 -3.86 -5.67 -0.72
CA ASP A 54 -3.47 -7.09 -0.80
C ASP A 54 -1.95 -7.27 -0.84
N ALA A 55 -1.23 -6.43 -1.58
CA ALA A 55 0.22 -6.44 -1.62
C ALA A 55 0.84 -6.12 -0.25
N ILE A 56 0.34 -5.09 0.45
CA ILE A 56 0.85 -4.72 1.79
C ILE A 56 0.53 -5.83 2.80
N ALA A 57 -0.68 -6.36 2.77
CA ALA A 57 -1.09 -7.49 3.60
C ALA A 57 -0.16 -8.70 3.43
N THR A 58 0.07 -9.11 2.18
CA THR A 58 0.92 -10.26 1.83
C THR A 58 2.37 -10.04 2.25
N MET A 59 2.94 -8.87 1.96
CA MET A 59 4.34 -8.57 2.25
C MET A 59 4.63 -8.41 3.75
N LEU A 60 3.62 -8.13 4.57
CA LEU A 60 3.75 -7.94 6.01
C LEU A 60 3.23 -9.13 6.83
N ASP A 61 2.67 -10.17 6.21
CA ASP A 61 2.17 -11.33 6.94
C ASP A 61 3.34 -12.10 7.60
N GLY A 62 3.26 -12.27 8.92
CA GLY A 62 4.32 -12.88 9.73
C GLY A 62 5.59 -12.04 9.91
N GLU A 63 5.66 -10.84 9.33
CA GLU A 63 6.85 -9.98 9.34
C GLU A 63 6.71 -8.78 10.32
N PRO A 64 7.82 -8.25 10.85
CA PRO A 64 7.79 -6.98 11.58
C PRO A 64 7.37 -5.82 10.68
N TYR A 65 6.45 -4.99 11.16
CA TYR A 65 5.96 -3.85 10.38
C TYR A 65 6.99 -2.71 10.32
N PRO A 66 7.39 -2.24 9.13
CA PRO A 66 8.33 -1.14 9.00
C PRO A 66 7.75 0.17 9.55
N PRO A 67 8.60 1.08 10.08
CA PRO A 67 8.13 2.38 10.53
C PRO A 67 7.58 3.19 9.36
N VAL A 68 6.45 3.86 9.59
CA VAL A 68 5.83 4.79 8.63
C VAL A 68 6.69 6.05 8.49
N GLN A 69 6.84 6.54 7.26
CA GLN A 69 7.56 7.78 6.95
C GLN A 69 6.55 8.91 6.76
N ASP A 70 6.91 10.12 7.19
CA ASP A 70 6.12 11.33 6.90
C ASP A 70 6.31 11.74 5.44
N PRO A 71 5.26 11.75 4.60
CA PRO A 71 5.39 12.09 3.20
C PRO A 71 5.34 13.60 2.91
N SER A 72 5.22 14.46 3.93
CA SER A 72 5.07 15.92 3.78
C SER A 72 6.17 16.60 2.95
N ASN A 73 7.37 16.01 2.89
CA ASN A 73 8.53 16.53 2.17
C ASN A 73 8.96 15.66 0.97
N TRP A 74 8.13 14.71 0.54
CA TRP A 74 8.45 13.87 -0.62
C TRP A 74 8.38 14.70 -1.91
N SER A 75 9.40 14.54 -2.76
CA SER A 75 9.40 15.10 -4.11
C SER A 75 8.66 14.15 -5.04
N LEU A 76 7.50 14.57 -5.53
CA LEU A 76 6.66 13.79 -6.45
C LEU A 76 6.80 14.32 -7.88
N ALA A 77 6.77 13.41 -8.86
CA ALA A 77 6.58 13.79 -10.26
C ALA A 77 5.14 14.31 -10.50
N ALA A 78 4.92 14.97 -11.65
CA ALA A 78 3.62 15.57 -11.98
C ALA A 78 2.48 14.54 -12.09
N ASN A 79 2.79 13.30 -12.44
CA ASN A 79 1.85 12.18 -12.55
C ASN A 79 1.80 11.32 -11.28
N GLN A 80 2.36 11.81 -10.17
CA GLN A 80 2.40 11.09 -8.91
C GLN A 80 1.48 11.71 -7.86
N SER A 81 0.93 10.85 -7.00
CA SER A 81 0.11 11.28 -5.88
C SER A 81 0.33 10.37 -4.67
N ILE A 82 0.27 10.94 -3.47
CA ILE A 82 0.27 10.17 -2.23
C ILE A 82 -1.14 9.69 -1.96
N VAL A 83 -1.27 8.39 -1.67
CA VAL A 83 -2.50 7.76 -1.22
C VAL A 83 -2.20 7.02 0.08
N TYR A 84 -3.05 7.17 1.10
CA TYR A 84 -2.91 6.42 2.33
C TYR A 84 -3.71 5.13 2.23
N ILE A 85 -3.01 4.00 2.24
CA ILE A 85 -3.64 2.68 2.22
C ILE A 85 -3.81 2.21 3.66
N THR A 86 -5.04 1.86 4.02
CA THR A 86 -5.41 1.34 5.33
C THR A 86 -5.59 -0.17 5.22
N ILE A 87 -4.97 -0.93 6.12
CA ILE A 87 -4.98 -2.39 6.12
C ILE A 87 -5.45 -2.86 7.48
N ASP A 88 -6.54 -3.64 7.52
CA ASP A 88 -6.94 -4.35 8.74
C ASP A 88 -6.35 -5.77 8.72
N MET A 89 -5.26 -5.97 9.46
CA MET A 89 -4.58 -7.27 9.53
C MET A 89 -5.44 -8.37 10.20
N ALA A 90 -6.60 -8.03 10.77
CA ALA A 90 -7.52 -9.00 11.38
C ALA A 90 -8.51 -9.60 10.37
N GLN A 91 -8.77 -8.91 9.25
CA GLN A 91 -9.80 -9.26 8.28
C GLN A 91 -9.28 -10.06 7.07
N LEU A 92 -7.97 -10.35 7.02
CA LEU A 92 -7.32 -11.09 5.93
C LEU A 92 -7.49 -12.62 6.02
N LYS A 93 -8.59 -13.11 6.60
CA LYS A 93 -8.82 -14.55 6.87
C LYS A 93 -9.88 -15.17 5.99
#